data_AF-A0A2G8L2V8-F1
#
_entry.id   AF-A0A2G8L2V8-F1
#
_cell.length_a   1.000
_cell.length_b   1.000
_cell.length_c   1.000
_cell.angle_alpha   90.00
_cell.angle_beta   90.00
_cell.angle_gamma   90.00
#
_symmetry.space_group_name_H-M   'P 1'
#
loop_
_entity.id
_entity.type
_entity.pdbx_description
1 polymer ?
#
loop_
_entity_poly.entity_id
_entity_poly.type
_entity_poly.pdbx_seq_one_letter_code
_entity_poly.pdbx_strand_id
1 'polypeptide(L)'
;MKLLTTLLVIFTLLAGHVVDGQNCAGTPCLCQRRSDSMVTVIDCSNRGLTEIPDFQERFSGVLELLDFSGNELVTFDTSKLGFNFIGVSRIDLIDLSNNRLTSIVTGFAIPNVSPSYDKLNISGNNFDAFPSKAIPLEFARVDLVIDISNNQLTSLDSHFIADNANLGIPTLTFIARNNLIETVHIMAFANARINELHLDLRDNKLTNISQEFYFPISTNREFNLSGNPWNCDCNFRWILQSDYKEISQRAPPLCDNPAPLRNKELFDLRPDDFVCFPVPTTEAGERFGYYQR
;
A
#
# COMPACT_ATOMS: atom_id res chain seq x y z
N MET A 1 -4.86 27.56 -5.70
CA MET A 1 -4.73 27.71 -7.17
C MET A 1 -3.27 28.03 -7.45
N LYS A 2 -2.59 27.20 -8.26
CA LYS A 2 -1.13 26.97 -8.35
C LYS A 2 -0.65 26.00 -7.24
N LEU A 3 0.01 24.88 -7.47
CA LEU A 3 0.80 24.42 -8.62
C LEU A 3 0.26 23.10 -9.21
N LEU A 4 -0.10 23.14 -10.48
CA LEU A 4 -0.04 22.01 -11.40
C LEU A 4 1.09 22.36 -12.36
N THR A 5 2.28 21.80 -12.16
CA THR A 5 3.39 21.94 -13.11
C THR A 5 4.30 20.73 -13.01
N THR A 6 4.11 19.82 -13.98
CA THR A 6 5.16 19.09 -14.72
C THR A 6 6.17 18.27 -13.92
N LEU A 7 5.92 16.96 -13.85
CA LEU A 7 6.97 15.94 -13.92
C LEU A 7 7.70 16.12 -15.27
N LEU A 8 8.78 16.88 -15.26
CA LEU A 8 9.82 16.74 -16.26
C LEU A 8 10.97 16.05 -15.54
N VAL A 9 11.21 14.79 -15.89
CA VAL A 9 12.41 14.05 -15.52
C VAL A 9 13.59 14.77 -16.14
N ILE A 10 14.30 15.58 -15.35
CA ILE A 10 15.60 16.12 -15.73
C ILE A 10 16.63 15.39 -14.87
N PHE A 11 17.25 14.41 -15.52
CA PHE A 11 18.53 13.83 -15.15
C PHE A 11 19.54 14.95 -14.87
N THR A 12 20.22 14.91 -13.72
CA THR A 12 21.69 14.89 -13.61
C THR A 12 22.15 15.16 -12.18
N LEU A 13 22.86 14.19 -11.58
CA LEU A 13 24.28 14.29 -11.17
C LEU A 13 24.61 13.21 -10.14
N LEU A 14 25.25 12.12 -10.58
CA LEU A 14 26.57 11.66 -10.11
C LEU A 14 26.97 10.35 -10.83
N ALA A 15 28.08 10.43 -11.59
CA ALA A 15 28.92 9.34 -12.10
C ALA A 15 28.28 8.25 -13.00
N GLY A 16 28.33 8.49 -14.32
CA GLY A 16 28.14 7.50 -15.37
C GLY A 16 27.46 8.12 -16.57
N HIS A 17 28.14 8.20 -17.72
CA HIS A 17 27.46 8.57 -18.97
C HIS A 17 26.38 7.53 -19.26
N VAL A 18 25.12 7.96 -19.15
CA VAL A 18 23.95 7.23 -19.64
C VAL A 18 24.05 7.20 -21.16
N VAL A 19 24.11 6.00 -21.72
CA VAL A 19 23.98 5.79 -23.17
C VAL A 19 22.49 5.72 -23.50
N ASP A 20 22.06 6.32 -24.61
CA ASP A 20 20.67 6.32 -25.09
C ASP A 20 20.01 4.94 -24.92
N GLY A 21 18.77 4.94 -24.41
CA GLY A 21 17.99 3.73 -24.18
C GLY A 21 17.82 2.94 -25.47
N GLN A 22 18.32 1.71 -25.49
CA GLN A 22 18.13 0.79 -26.61
C GLN A 22 16.99 -0.16 -26.28
N ASN A 23 16.31 -0.70 -27.29
CA ASN A 23 15.31 -1.73 -27.06
C ASN A 23 15.93 -2.91 -26.30
N CYS A 24 15.23 -3.41 -25.28
CA CYS A 24 15.61 -4.66 -24.65
C CYS A 24 15.41 -5.80 -25.65
N ALA A 25 16.35 -6.74 -25.70
CA ALA A 25 16.36 -7.83 -26.67
C ALA A 25 15.05 -8.63 -26.63
N GLY A 26 14.38 -8.75 -27.77
CA GLY A 26 13.13 -9.53 -27.92
C GLY A 26 11.86 -8.81 -27.47
N THR A 27 11.92 -7.53 -27.06
CA THR A 27 10.77 -6.83 -26.48
C THR A 27 10.56 -5.43 -27.06
N PRO A 28 9.36 -4.84 -26.90
CA PRO A 28 9.12 -3.42 -27.20
C PRO A 28 9.63 -2.48 -26.09
N CYS A 29 10.24 -2.99 -25.02
CA CYS A 29 10.71 -2.20 -23.88
C CYS A 29 12.05 -1.51 -24.16
N LEU A 30 12.35 -0.43 -23.45
CA LEU A 30 13.62 0.28 -23.49
C LEU A 30 14.50 -0.10 -22.30
N CYS A 31 15.76 -0.40 -22.56
CA CYS A 31 16.78 -0.74 -21.59
C CYS A 31 17.83 0.39 -21.55
N GLN A 32 17.90 1.09 -20.42
CA GLN A 32 18.93 2.09 -20.16
C GLN A 32 20.15 1.43 -19.53
N ARG A 33 21.32 1.71 -20.10
CA ARG A 33 22.59 1.12 -19.65
C ARG A 33 23.52 2.19 -19.08
N ARG A 34 24.23 1.84 -18.01
CA ARG A 34 25.38 2.60 -17.50
C ARG A 34 26.59 2.41 -18.40
N SER A 35 27.66 3.16 -18.13
CA SER A 35 28.90 3.13 -18.92
C SER A 35 29.63 1.79 -18.89
N ASP A 36 29.33 0.93 -17.92
CA ASP A 36 29.79 -0.46 -17.81
C ASP A 36 28.88 -1.46 -18.57
N SER A 37 27.93 -0.96 -19.37
CA SER A 37 26.91 -1.72 -20.09
C SER A 37 25.89 -2.44 -19.20
N MET A 38 25.90 -2.24 -17.88
CA MET A 38 24.87 -2.78 -16.99
C MET A 38 23.55 -2.06 -17.20
N VAL A 39 22.47 -2.83 -17.39
CA VAL A 39 21.11 -2.29 -17.44
C VAL A 39 20.69 -1.87 -16.03
N THR A 40 20.21 -0.64 -15.90
CA THR A 40 19.68 -0.13 -14.62
C THR A 40 18.21 0.24 -14.68
N VAL A 41 17.68 0.53 -15.87
CA VAL A 41 16.26 0.82 -16.07
C VAL A 41 15.74 -0.06 -17.19
N ILE A 42 14.60 -0.72 -16.93
CA ILE A 42 13.79 -1.42 -17.92
C ILE A 42 12.45 -0.70 -17.96
N ASP A 43 12.23 0.07 -19.02
CA ASP A 43 10.98 0.80 -19.28
C ASP A 43 10.13 0.07 -20.32
N CYS A 44 9.04 -0.54 -19.85
CA CYS A 44 7.97 -1.15 -20.61
C CYS A 44 6.66 -0.34 -20.53
N SER A 45 6.67 0.88 -20.00
CA SER A 45 5.46 1.68 -19.76
C SER A 45 4.72 2.08 -21.05
N ASN A 46 3.40 2.31 -20.98
CA ASN A 46 2.61 2.92 -22.06
C ASN A 46 2.73 2.26 -23.44
N ARG A 47 2.85 0.93 -23.49
CA ARG A 47 3.08 0.14 -24.72
C ARG A 47 1.90 -0.75 -25.10
N GLY A 48 0.78 -0.65 -24.38
CA GLY A 48 -0.42 -1.47 -24.62
C GLY A 48 -0.19 -2.95 -24.32
N LEU A 49 0.74 -3.27 -23.41
CA LEU A 49 1.08 -4.65 -23.09
C LEU A 49 -0.10 -5.33 -22.38
N THR A 50 -0.51 -6.49 -22.89
CA THR A 50 -1.51 -7.37 -22.25
C THR A 50 -0.84 -8.51 -21.47
N GLU A 51 0.46 -8.70 -21.66
CA GLU A 51 1.29 -9.64 -20.91
C GLU A 51 2.73 -9.15 -20.78
N ILE A 52 3.47 -9.72 -19.82
CA ILE A 52 4.91 -9.51 -19.66
C ILE A 52 5.64 -10.07 -20.89
N PRO A 53 6.44 -9.26 -21.62
CA PRO A 53 7.20 -9.71 -22.77
C PRO A 53 8.29 -10.74 -22.40
N ASP A 54 8.63 -11.60 -23.34
CA ASP A 54 9.73 -12.56 -23.19
C ASP A 54 11.07 -11.87 -23.48
N PHE A 55 11.80 -11.52 -22.41
CA PHE A 55 13.13 -10.93 -22.52
C PHE A 55 14.14 -11.95 -23.06
N GLN A 56 14.93 -11.56 -24.06
CA GLN A 56 15.98 -12.40 -24.65
C GLN A 56 17.40 -12.00 -24.22
N GLU A 57 17.50 -11.21 -23.14
CA GLU A 57 18.77 -10.86 -22.50
C GLU A 57 18.70 -11.09 -20.98
N ARG A 58 19.86 -11.26 -20.36
CA ARG A 58 19.97 -11.44 -18.91
C ARG A 58 20.29 -10.12 -18.24
N PHE A 59 19.65 -9.89 -17.10
CA PHE A 59 19.85 -8.75 -16.24
C PHE A 59 20.61 -9.17 -14.97
N SER A 60 21.45 -8.27 -14.48
CA SER A 60 22.25 -8.54 -13.29
C SER A 60 22.56 -7.28 -12.50
N GLY A 61 22.80 -7.44 -11.20
CA GLY A 61 23.11 -6.33 -10.29
C GLY A 61 21.85 -5.64 -9.78
N VAL A 62 21.91 -4.32 -9.60
CA VAL A 62 20.80 -3.52 -9.07
C VAL A 62 20.08 -2.84 -10.22
N LEU A 63 18.77 -3.08 -10.32
CA LEU A 63 17.88 -2.29 -11.17
C LEU A 63 17.34 -1.12 -10.37
N GLU A 64 17.44 0.08 -10.92
CA GLU A 64 16.83 1.29 -10.35
C GLU A 64 15.32 1.29 -10.60
N LEU A 65 14.89 0.83 -11.78
CA LEU A 65 13.49 0.84 -12.19
C LEU A 65 13.14 -0.34 -13.11
N LEU A 66 12.07 -1.04 -12.76
CA LEU A 66 11.34 -1.95 -13.64
C LEU A 66 9.91 -1.39 -13.82
N ASP A 67 9.63 -0.80 -14.98
CA ASP A 67 8.40 -0.07 -15.24
C ASP A 67 7.51 -0.78 -16.26
N PHE A 68 6.34 -1.25 -15.83
CA PHE A 68 5.26 -1.77 -16.67
C PHE A 68 3.99 -0.90 -16.57
N SER A 69 4.10 0.34 -16.13
CA SER A 69 2.96 1.23 -15.89
C SER A 69 2.21 1.61 -17.17
N GLY A 70 0.92 1.95 -17.05
CA GLY A 70 0.13 2.46 -18.19
C GLY A 70 -0.10 1.42 -19.30
N ASN A 71 -0.21 0.14 -18.94
CA ASN A 71 -0.46 -0.96 -19.87
C ASN A 71 -1.86 -1.58 -19.64
N GLU A 72 -2.13 -2.74 -20.26
CA GLU A 72 -3.42 -3.45 -20.17
C GLU A 72 -3.27 -4.81 -19.47
N LEU A 73 -2.29 -4.93 -18.56
CA LEU A 73 -2.04 -6.17 -17.83
C LEU A 73 -3.20 -6.47 -16.87
N VAL A 74 -3.75 -7.69 -16.94
CA VAL A 74 -4.80 -8.17 -16.03
C VAL A 74 -4.22 -8.95 -14.85
N THR A 75 -3.10 -9.61 -15.07
CA THR A 75 -2.35 -10.31 -14.03
C THR A 75 -0.86 -10.03 -14.19
N PHE A 76 -0.13 -10.06 -13.09
CA PHE A 76 1.33 -10.00 -13.10
C PHE A 76 1.91 -11.32 -12.60
N ASP A 77 2.50 -12.09 -13.51
CA ASP A 77 3.16 -13.36 -13.20
C ASP A 77 4.68 -13.18 -13.24
N THR A 78 5.26 -13.03 -12.05
CA THR A 78 6.71 -12.89 -11.84
C THR A 78 7.51 -14.05 -12.43
N SER A 79 6.92 -15.24 -12.62
CA SER A 79 7.62 -16.36 -13.26
C SER A 79 7.99 -16.08 -14.72
N LYS A 80 7.27 -15.16 -15.41
CA LYS A 80 7.59 -14.71 -16.77
C LYS A 80 8.84 -13.85 -16.85
N LEU A 81 9.25 -13.21 -15.75
CA LEU A 81 10.56 -12.55 -15.67
C LEU A 81 11.69 -13.61 -15.68
N GLY A 82 11.45 -14.76 -15.03
CA GLY A 82 12.19 -16.00 -15.23
C GLY A 82 13.71 -15.91 -14.99
N PHE A 83 14.46 -16.79 -15.67
CA PHE A 83 15.92 -16.88 -15.57
C PHE A 83 16.65 -15.61 -16.03
N ASN A 84 15.99 -14.71 -16.75
CA ASN A 84 16.57 -13.46 -17.20
C ASN A 84 16.89 -12.54 -16.03
N PHE A 85 16.17 -12.65 -14.92
CA PHE A 85 16.36 -11.81 -13.73
C PHE A 85 17.14 -12.51 -12.61
N ILE A 86 17.65 -13.73 -12.82
CA ILE A 86 18.37 -14.50 -11.78
C ILE A 86 19.61 -13.79 -11.23
N GLY A 87 20.25 -12.92 -12.03
CA GLY A 87 21.40 -12.14 -11.62
C GLY A 87 21.06 -10.82 -10.94
N VAL A 88 19.78 -10.43 -10.90
CA VAL A 88 19.33 -9.18 -10.30
C VAL A 88 19.29 -9.37 -8.79
N SER A 89 20.07 -8.59 -8.07
CA SER A 89 20.17 -8.66 -6.61
C SER A 89 19.11 -7.82 -5.91
N ARG A 90 18.67 -6.71 -6.53
CA ARG A 90 17.65 -5.80 -6.00
C ARG A 90 17.02 -4.96 -7.10
N ILE A 91 15.75 -4.59 -6.92
CA ILE A 91 15.07 -3.56 -7.71
C ILE A 91 14.64 -2.41 -6.80
N ASP A 92 15.12 -1.19 -7.03
CA ASP A 92 14.76 -0.06 -6.16
C ASP A 92 13.27 0.32 -6.34
N LEU A 93 12.73 0.30 -7.56
CA LEU A 93 11.30 0.52 -7.84
C LEU A 93 10.75 -0.43 -8.91
N ILE A 94 9.65 -1.11 -8.57
CA ILE A 94 8.78 -1.79 -9.53
C ILE A 94 7.51 -0.96 -9.70
N ASP A 95 7.26 -0.44 -10.91
CA ASP A 95 6.05 0.31 -11.23
C ASP A 95 5.12 -0.51 -12.13
N LEU A 96 3.98 -0.91 -11.59
CA LEU A 96 2.89 -1.62 -12.27
C LEU A 96 1.61 -0.77 -12.31
N SER A 97 1.71 0.54 -12.04
CA SER A 97 0.55 1.40 -11.89
C SER A 97 -0.25 1.57 -13.18
N ASN A 98 -1.52 1.94 -13.06
CA ASN A 98 -2.38 2.24 -14.20
C ASN A 98 -2.46 1.09 -15.20
N ASN A 99 -2.72 -0.11 -14.69
CA ASN A 99 -2.99 -1.32 -15.46
C ASN A 99 -4.44 -1.79 -15.18
N ARG A 100 -4.75 -3.06 -15.46
CA ARG A 100 -6.03 -3.69 -15.11
C ARG A 100 -5.83 -4.86 -14.14
N LEU A 101 -4.79 -4.78 -13.31
CA LEU A 101 -4.35 -5.90 -12.48
C LEU A 101 -5.40 -6.24 -11.43
N THR A 102 -5.76 -7.52 -11.36
CA THR A 102 -6.58 -8.08 -10.27
C THR A 102 -5.79 -8.99 -9.35
N SER A 103 -4.62 -9.48 -9.79
CA SER A 103 -3.80 -10.39 -9.01
C SER A 103 -2.32 -10.37 -9.41
N ILE A 104 -1.48 -10.75 -8.45
CA ILE A 104 -0.07 -11.12 -8.65
C ILE A 104 0.02 -12.64 -8.42
N VAL A 105 0.33 -13.40 -9.48
CA VAL A 105 0.08 -14.86 -9.53
C VAL A 105 1.10 -15.64 -8.71
N THR A 106 2.36 -15.62 -9.15
CA THR A 106 3.45 -16.34 -8.50
C THR A 106 4.13 -15.50 -7.42
N GLY A 107 4.05 -14.17 -7.53
CA GLY A 107 4.58 -13.24 -6.50
C GLY A 107 6.09 -13.09 -6.51
N PHE A 108 6.61 -12.17 -5.69
CA PHE A 108 8.06 -11.96 -5.53
C PHE A 108 8.66 -12.88 -4.45
N ALA A 109 7.91 -13.94 -4.13
CA ALA A 109 8.16 -14.91 -3.09
C ALA A 109 8.82 -16.20 -3.61
N ILE A 110 9.59 -16.14 -4.70
CA ILE A 110 10.22 -17.33 -5.29
C ILE A 110 11.71 -17.35 -4.91
N PRO A 111 12.18 -18.33 -4.11
CA PRO A 111 13.59 -18.46 -3.74
C PRO A 111 14.49 -18.55 -4.98
N ASN A 112 15.62 -17.84 -4.96
CA ASN A 112 16.66 -17.83 -6.01
C ASN A 112 16.25 -17.27 -7.38
N VAL A 113 15.00 -16.79 -7.57
CA VAL A 113 14.50 -16.34 -8.89
C VAL A 113 13.97 -14.91 -8.85
N SER A 114 13.47 -14.44 -7.70
CA SER A 114 12.88 -13.10 -7.59
C SER A 114 13.83 -12.14 -6.84
N PRO A 115 14.20 -10.99 -7.43
CA PRO A 115 14.94 -9.97 -6.71
C PRO A 115 14.08 -9.37 -5.58
N SER A 116 14.72 -8.99 -4.48
CA SER A 116 14.08 -8.12 -3.49
C SER A 116 13.83 -6.73 -4.08
N TYR A 117 12.92 -5.97 -3.50
CA TYR A 117 12.64 -4.60 -3.94
C TYR A 117 12.37 -3.65 -2.79
N ASP A 118 12.62 -2.36 -3.02
CA ASP A 118 12.40 -1.31 -2.02
C ASP A 118 11.00 -0.70 -2.16
N LYS A 119 10.54 -0.51 -3.42
CA LYS A 119 9.25 0.13 -3.71
C LYS A 119 8.44 -0.65 -4.74
N LEU A 120 7.15 -0.83 -4.45
CA LEU A 120 6.16 -1.38 -5.37
C LEU A 120 5.02 -0.38 -5.55
N ASN A 121 4.83 0.09 -6.77
CA ASN A 121 3.68 0.91 -7.15
C ASN A 121 2.70 0.05 -7.97
N ILE A 122 1.56 -0.29 -7.36
CA ILE A 122 0.43 -1.02 -7.97
C ILE A 122 -0.85 -0.19 -7.95
N SER A 123 -0.71 1.14 -7.84
CA SER A 123 -1.83 2.08 -7.82
C SER A 123 -2.59 2.12 -9.16
N GLY A 124 -3.87 2.50 -9.12
CA GLY A 124 -4.69 2.62 -10.34
C GLY A 124 -4.92 1.28 -11.04
N ASN A 125 -5.25 0.25 -10.29
CA ASN A 125 -5.52 -1.10 -10.78
C ASN A 125 -6.92 -1.57 -10.32
N ASN A 126 -7.19 -2.88 -10.38
CA ASN A 126 -8.48 -3.48 -10.03
C ASN A 126 -8.36 -4.49 -8.88
N PHE A 127 -7.43 -4.30 -7.95
CA PHE A 127 -7.31 -5.15 -6.76
C PHE A 127 -8.50 -4.93 -5.80
N ASP A 128 -9.17 -6.01 -5.42
CA ASP A 128 -10.26 -6.04 -4.42
C ASP A 128 -9.81 -6.55 -3.05
N ALA A 129 -8.67 -7.25 -3.01
CA ALA A 129 -7.93 -7.66 -1.84
C ALA A 129 -6.44 -7.38 -2.00
N PHE A 130 -5.72 -7.24 -0.89
CA PHE A 130 -4.28 -7.00 -0.93
C PHE A 130 -3.54 -8.23 -1.48
N PRO A 131 -2.69 -8.09 -2.51
CA PRO A 131 -1.94 -9.22 -3.07
C PRO A 131 -0.78 -9.60 -2.15
N SER A 132 -1.01 -10.38 -1.09
CA SER A 132 0.01 -10.74 -0.09
C SER A 132 1.26 -11.40 -0.68
N LYS A 133 1.12 -12.13 -1.80
CA LYS A 133 2.22 -12.70 -2.59
C LYS A 133 3.17 -11.66 -3.21
N ALA A 134 2.76 -10.39 -3.25
CA ALA A 134 3.60 -9.30 -3.71
C ALA A 134 4.73 -9.02 -2.72
N ILE A 135 4.55 -9.32 -1.43
CA ILE A 135 5.57 -9.06 -0.40
C ILE A 135 6.80 -9.96 -0.67
N PRO A 136 8.01 -9.40 -0.67
CA PRO A 136 9.23 -10.17 -0.91
C PRO A 136 9.55 -11.07 0.28
N LEU A 137 9.99 -12.32 0.03
CA LEU A 137 10.27 -13.33 1.09
C LEU A 137 11.56 -13.11 1.87
N GLU A 138 12.50 -12.34 1.35
CA GLU A 138 13.84 -12.24 1.93
C GLU A 138 14.29 -10.79 2.12
N PHE A 139 14.75 -10.53 3.36
CA PHE A 139 15.60 -9.40 3.73
C PHE A 139 15.16 -8.05 3.14
N ALA A 140 14.06 -7.50 3.64
CA ALA A 140 13.88 -6.05 3.66
C ALA A 140 14.97 -5.44 4.55
N ARG A 141 16.22 -5.35 4.06
CA ARG A 141 17.31 -4.60 4.71
C ARG A 141 17.13 -3.08 4.57
N VAL A 142 15.96 -2.67 4.09
CA VAL A 142 15.64 -1.38 3.49
C VAL A 142 14.19 -1.04 3.78
N ASP A 143 13.86 0.23 3.62
CA ASP A 143 12.51 0.75 3.77
C ASP A 143 11.62 0.20 2.65
N LEU A 144 10.55 -0.50 3.03
CA LEU A 144 9.58 -1.07 2.10
C LEU A 144 8.44 -0.09 1.88
N VAL A 145 8.24 0.32 0.63
CA VAL A 145 7.12 1.19 0.22
C VAL A 145 6.20 0.43 -0.71
N ILE A 146 4.91 0.37 -0.38
CA ILE A 146 3.89 -0.22 -1.23
C ILE A 146 2.77 0.81 -1.43
N ASP A 147 2.55 1.22 -2.68
CA ASP A 147 1.42 2.06 -3.09
C ASP A 147 0.40 1.22 -3.85
N ILE A 148 -0.77 1.02 -3.25
CA ILE A 148 -1.95 0.35 -3.83
C ILE A 148 -3.14 1.30 -3.89
N SER A 149 -2.89 2.61 -3.95
CA SER A 149 -3.94 3.62 -4.03
C SER A 149 -4.80 3.51 -5.28
N ASN A 150 -6.03 4.01 -5.23
CA ASN A 150 -6.96 3.99 -6.38
C ASN A 150 -7.21 2.56 -6.90
N ASN A 151 -7.58 1.67 -5.99
CA ASN A 151 -7.99 0.30 -6.26
C ASN A 151 -9.41 0.09 -5.67
N GLN A 152 -9.82 -1.17 -5.46
CA GLN A 152 -11.13 -1.55 -4.96
C GLN A 152 -11.04 -2.35 -3.65
N LEU A 153 -9.96 -2.18 -2.88
CA LEU A 153 -9.76 -2.92 -1.64
C LEU A 153 -10.91 -2.67 -0.68
N THR A 154 -11.51 -3.72 -0.13
CA THR A 154 -12.65 -3.63 0.80
C THR A 154 -12.24 -3.81 2.27
N SER A 155 -11.09 -4.42 2.53
CA SER A 155 -10.58 -4.66 3.87
C SER A 155 -9.07 -4.83 3.88
N LEU A 156 -8.46 -4.63 5.05
CA LEU A 156 -7.14 -5.18 5.39
C LEU A 156 -7.37 -6.37 6.33
N ASP A 157 -7.31 -7.58 5.78
CA ASP A 157 -7.62 -8.81 6.51
C ASP A 157 -6.47 -9.31 7.41
N SER A 158 -6.66 -10.46 8.06
CA SER A 158 -5.64 -11.08 8.91
C SER A 158 -4.39 -11.56 8.18
N HIS A 159 -4.43 -11.69 6.85
CA HIS A 159 -3.35 -12.20 6.00
C HIS A 159 -2.52 -11.09 5.35
N PHE A 160 -2.86 -9.82 5.61
CA PHE A 160 -2.20 -8.65 5.03
C PHE A 160 -0.66 -8.69 5.15
N ILE A 161 -0.13 -8.56 6.36
CA ILE A 161 1.32 -8.69 6.63
C ILE A 161 1.61 -9.88 7.55
N ALA A 162 0.62 -10.39 8.28
CA ALA A 162 0.84 -11.39 9.33
C ALA A 162 1.49 -12.69 8.82
N ASP A 163 1.25 -13.07 7.57
CA ASP A 163 1.85 -14.25 6.95
C ASP A 163 3.37 -14.08 6.69
N ASN A 164 3.89 -12.85 6.79
CA ASN A 164 5.30 -12.50 6.57
C ASN A 164 6.07 -12.22 7.90
N ALA A 165 5.60 -12.80 9.01
CA ALA A 165 6.05 -12.59 10.40
C ALA A 165 7.56 -12.67 10.69
N ASN A 166 8.35 -13.32 9.82
CA ASN A 166 9.79 -13.48 10.02
C ASN A 166 10.63 -12.36 9.38
N LEU A 167 10.01 -11.43 8.65
CA LEU A 167 10.68 -10.28 8.07
C LEU A 167 10.82 -9.17 9.12
N GLY A 168 12.06 -8.85 9.48
CA GLY A 168 12.35 -7.60 10.18
C GLY A 168 12.34 -6.46 9.16
N ILE A 169 11.27 -5.68 9.14
CA ILE A 169 11.10 -4.54 8.24
C ILE A 169 11.52 -3.28 9.01
N PRO A 170 12.60 -2.57 8.61
CA PRO A 170 13.00 -1.33 9.25
C PRO A 170 11.87 -0.30 9.18
N THR A 171 11.40 0.00 7.98
CA THR A 171 10.31 0.94 7.75
C THR A 171 9.31 0.33 6.77
N LEU A 172 8.04 0.30 7.13
CA LEU A 172 6.94 -0.01 6.21
C LEU A 172 6.15 1.26 5.92
N THR A 173 6.14 1.69 4.66
CA THR A 173 5.22 2.72 4.17
C THR A 173 4.16 2.06 3.29
N PHE A 174 2.93 1.95 3.79
CA PHE A 174 1.81 1.38 3.06
C PHE A 174 0.80 2.48 2.70
N ILE A 175 0.59 2.68 1.41
CA ILE A 175 -0.28 3.73 0.86
C ILE A 175 -1.46 3.07 0.14
N ALA A 176 -2.65 3.16 0.74
CA ALA A 176 -3.88 2.57 0.21
C ALA A 176 -5.04 3.57 0.17
N ARG A 177 -4.75 4.84 -0.12
CA ARG A 177 -5.76 5.89 -0.29
C ARG A 177 -6.71 5.64 -1.46
N ASN A 178 -7.91 6.23 -1.44
CA ASN A 178 -8.91 6.09 -2.52
C ASN A 178 -9.24 4.63 -2.83
N ASN A 179 -9.50 3.85 -1.79
CA ASN A 179 -10.01 2.48 -1.90
C ASN A 179 -11.42 2.39 -1.28
N LEU A 180 -11.92 1.19 -1.07
CA LEU A 180 -13.23 0.92 -0.48
C LEU A 180 -13.11 0.28 0.92
N ILE A 181 -12.00 0.53 1.63
CA ILE A 181 -11.69 -0.20 2.87
C ILE A 181 -12.69 0.19 3.95
N GLU A 182 -13.49 -0.78 4.40
CA GLU A 182 -14.47 -0.61 5.46
C GLU A 182 -13.95 -1.10 6.81
N THR A 183 -13.03 -2.06 6.79
CA THR A 183 -12.51 -2.70 8.00
C THR A 183 -11.00 -2.94 7.93
N VAL A 184 -10.35 -2.78 9.08
CA VAL A 184 -8.97 -3.23 9.32
C VAL A 184 -9.04 -4.29 10.40
N HIS A 185 -8.66 -5.52 10.06
CA HIS A 185 -8.71 -6.65 10.97
C HIS A 185 -7.73 -6.46 12.13
N ILE A 186 -8.12 -6.87 13.34
CA ILE A 186 -7.33 -6.70 14.58
C ILE A 186 -5.95 -7.37 14.52
N MET A 187 -5.79 -8.38 13.65
CA MET A 187 -4.54 -9.12 13.43
C MET A 187 -3.83 -8.77 12.12
N ALA A 188 -4.22 -7.70 11.40
CA ALA A 188 -3.65 -7.38 10.08
C ALA A 188 -2.11 -7.21 10.08
N PHE A 189 -1.57 -6.76 11.21
CA PHE A 189 -0.13 -6.60 11.46
C PHE A 189 0.41 -7.55 12.53
N ALA A 190 -0.38 -8.55 12.95
CA ALA A 190 0.04 -9.49 13.98
C ALA A 190 1.33 -10.20 13.55
N ASN A 191 2.24 -10.40 14.49
CA ASN A 191 3.54 -11.06 14.27
C ASN A 191 4.52 -10.33 13.33
N ALA A 192 4.16 -9.18 12.73
CA ALA A 192 5.07 -8.39 11.93
C ALA A 192 6.10 -7.67 12.82
N ARG A 193 7.39 -7.77 12.48
CA ARG A 193 8.46 -7.01 13.14
C ARG A 193 8.78 -5.76 12.33
N ILE A 194 8.10 -4.66 12.65
CA ILE A 194 8.20 -3.39 11.93
C ILE A 194 8.73 -2.33 12.90
N ASN A 195 9.88 -1.70 12.62
CA ASN A 195 10.41 -0.66 13.51
C ASN A 195 9.68 0.67 13.31
N GLU A 196 9.44 1.08 12.06
CA GLU A 196 8.71 2.29 11.69
C GLU A 196 7.54 1.97 10.75
N LEU A 197 6.34 2.47 11.06
CA LEU A 197 5.12 2.19 10.29
C LEU A 197 4.44 3.49 9.84
N HIS A 198 4.39 3.71 8.53
CA HIS A 198 3.59 4.75 7.90
C HIS A 198 2.40 4.10 7.17
N LEU A 199 1.19 4.47 7.55
CA LEU A 199 -0.04 3.90 7.00
C LEU A 199 -0.95 5.03 6.48
N ASP A 200 -1.12 5.11 5.17
CA ASP A 200 -2.02 6.08 4.53
C ASP A 200 -3.29 5.39 4.03
N LEU A 201 -4.37 5.52 4.81
CA LEU A 201 -5.70 4.97 4.52
C LEU A 201 -6.71 6.07 4.20
N ARG A 202 -6.24 7.21 3.67
CA ARG A 202 -7.12 8.32 3.32
C ARG A 202 -8.21 7.93 2.33
N ASP A 203 -9.33 8.65 2.39
CA ASP A 203 -10.37 8.59 1.36
C ASP A 203 -10.87 7.14 1.13
N ASN A 204 -11.07 6.41 2.22
CA ASN A 204 -11.62 5.05 2.25
C ASN A 204 -13.06 5.06 2.82
N LYS A 205 -13.55 3.94 3.34
CA LYS A 205 -14.89 3.75 3.89
C LYS A 205 -14.88 3.37 5.37
N LEU A 206 -13.80 3.67 6.08
CA LEU A 206 -13.68 3.37 7.50
C LEU A 206 -14.67 4.21 8.31
N THR A 207 -15.47 3.54 9.13
CA THR A 207 -16.39 4.21 10.06
C THR A 207 -15.90 4.13 11.50
N ASN A 208 -15.06 3.14 11.82
CA ASN A 208 -14.47 2.91 13.13
C ASN A 208 -13.15 2.11 12.95
N ILE A 209 -12.31 2.10 13.98
CA ILE A 209 -11.21 1.14 14.14
C ILE A 209 -11.47 0.36 15.44
N SER A 210 -11.10 -0.92 15.50
CA SER A 210 -11.28 -1.68 16.74
C SER A 210 -10.30 -1.19 17.81
N GLN A 211 -10.78 -1.06 19.06
CA GLN A 211 -9.91 -0.86 20.22
C GLN A 211 -8.93 -2.03 20.41
N GLU A 212 -9.31 -3.23 19.97
CA GLU A 212 -8.49 -4.44 20.02
C GLU A 212 -7.45 -4.51 18.89
N PHE A 213 -7.36 -3.48 18.04
CA PHE A 213 -6.40 -3.46 16.94
C PHE A 213 -4.98 -3.61 17.47
N TYR A 214 -4.34 -4.72 17.09
CA TYR A 214 -2.98 -5.02 17.50
C TYR A 214 -2.01 -4.21 16.66
N PHE A 215 -1.40 -3.21 17.29
CA PHE A 215 -0.31 -2.49 16.65
C PHE A 215 0.98 -3.30 16.66
N PRO A 216 1.74 -3.30 15.56
CA PRO A 216 3.09 -3.82 15.58
C PRO A 216 3.92 -3.00 16.59
N ILE A 217 4.87 -3.68 17.24
CA ILE A 217 5.81 -3.09 18.19
C ILE A 217 6.78 -2.19 17.41
N SER A 218 6.34 -0.96 17.15
CA SER A 218 7.03 0.03 16.35
C SER A 218 7.39 1.24 17.21
N THR A 219 8.61 1.75 17.04
CA THR A 219 9.12 2.93 17.74
C THR A 219 8.58 4.24 17.18
N ASN A 220 8.11 4.24 15.93
CA ASN A 220 7.54 5.42 15.27
C ASN A 220 6.39 5.02 14.33
N ARG A 221 5.22 5.64 14.53
CA ARG A 221 4.01 5.36 13.74
C ARG A 221 3.45 6.67 13.20
N GLU A 222 3.04 6.67 11.94
CA GLU A 222 2.32 7.78 11.31
C GLU A 222 1.13 7.25 10.53
N PHE A 223 -0.09 7.62 10.94
CA PHE A 223 -1.30 7.18 10.26
C PHE A 223 -2.04 8.36 9.66
N ASN A 224 -2.45 8.21 8.40
CA ASN A 224 -3.34 9.15 7.75
C ASN A 224 -4.70 8.53 7.52
N LEU A 225 -5.69 9.03 8.26
CA LEU A 225 -7.04 8.50 8.35
C LEU A 225 -8.10 9.49 7.84
N SER A 226 -7.68 10.63 7.30
CA SER A 226 -8.57 11.68 6.79
C SER A 226 -9.41 11.20 5.59
N GLY A 227 -10.56 11.84 5.34
CA GLY A 227 -11.43 11.48 4.21
C GLY A 227 -12.28 10.22 4.40
N ASN A 228 -12.26 9.60 5.59
CA ASN A 228 -13.11 8.46 5.94
C ASN A 228 -14.40 8.91 6.67
N PRO A 229 -15.52 8.18 6.51
CA PRO A 229 -16.81 8.51 7.13
C PRO A 229 -16.88 8.10 8.61
N TRP A 230 -16.03 8.69 9.45
CA TRP A 230 -15.92 8.33 10.87
C TRP A 230 -17.24 8.49 11.63
N ASN A 231 -17.62 7.44 12.38
CA ASN A 231 -18.77 7.43 13.28
C ASN A 231 -18.31 7.68 14.71
N CYS A 232 -18.39 8.95 15.13
CA CYS A 232 -17.97 9.43 16.44
C CYS A 232 -19.04 9.21 17.52
N ASP A 233 -19.41 7.95 17.73
CA ASP A 233 -20.36 7.51 18.76
C ASP A 233 -19.68 6.94 20.00
N CYS A 234 -20.45 6.46 20.98
CA CYS A 234 -19.85 5.92 22.20
C CYS A 234 -18.89 4.74 21.98
N ASN A 235 -19.06 3.95 20.90
CA ASN A 235 -18.21 2.80 20.58
C ASN A 235 -16.85 3.24 20.03
N PHE A 236 -16.74 4.46 19.49
CA PHE A 236 -15.48 5.01 19.03
C PHE A 236 -14.81 5.93 20.05
N ARG A 237 -15.43 6.17 21.22
CA ARG A 237 -14.92 7.08 22.27
C ARG A 237 -13.49 6.78 22.73
N TRP A 238 -13.09 5.50 22.71
CA TRP A 238 -11.76 5.05 23.14
C TRP A 238 -10.62 5.73 22.35
N ILE A 239 -10.88 6.15 21.11
CA ILE A 239 -9.87 6.74 20.21
C ILE A 239 -9.25 8.01 20.81
N LEU A 240 -9.99 8.76 21.63
CA LEU A 240 -9.50 9.99 22.27
C LEU A 240 -8.37 9.75 23.28
N GLN A 241 -8.29 8.54 23.84
CA GLN A 241 -7.30 8.15 24.86
C GLN A 241 -6.14 7.36 24.26
N SER A 242 -6.15 7.14 22.95
CA SER A 242 -5.16 6.35 22.26
C SER A 242 -4.02 7.20 21.70
N ASP A 243 -2.91 6.56 21.36
CA ASP A 243 -1.79 7.20 20.65
C ASP A 243 -2.18 7.68 19.24
N TYR A 244 -3.38 7.32 18.72
CA TYR A 244 -3.84 7.74 17.39
C TYR A 244 -3.83 9.26 17.19
N LYS A 245 -4.07 10.02 18.26
CA LYS A 245 -4.05 11.49 18.23
C LYS A 245 -2.65 12.03 17.88
N GLU A 246 -1.60 11.40 18.38
CA GLU A 246 -0.23 11.83 18.15
C GLU A 246 0.29 11.42 16.77
N ILE A 247 -0.11 10.23 16.31
CA ILE A 247 0.35 9.66 15.04
C ILE A 247 -0.43 10.19 13.81
N SER A 248 -1.54 10.93 14.00
CA SER A 248 -2.39 11.45 12.92
C SER A 248 -2.31 12.98 12.69
N GLN A 249 -1.32 13.66 13.28
CA GLN A 249 -1.32 15.14 13.43
C GLN A 249 -1.30 15.96 12.12
N ARG A 250 -0.91 15.39 10.97
CA ARG A 250 -0.80 16.15 9.71
C ARG A 250 -2.14 16.37 9.00
N ALA A 251 -3.13 15.52 9.23
CA ALA A 251 -4.45 15.59 8.60
C ALA A 251 -5.50 14.94 9.52
N PRO A 252 -6.08 15.70 10.46
CA PRO A 252 -6.97 15.13 11.47
C PRO A 252 -8.25 14.56 10.83
N PRO A 253 -8.72 13.39 11.29
CA PRO A 253 -9.98 12.81 10.83
C PRO A 253 -11.18 13.67 11.25
N LEU A 254 -12.17 13.76 10.36
CA LEU A 254 -13.43 14.45 10.61
C LEU A 254 -14.55 13.45 10.86
N CYS A 255 -15.43 13.73 11.81
CA CYS A 255 -16.64 12.92 11.99
C CYS A 255 -17.58 13.13 10.81
N ASP A 256 -18.15 12.05 10.28
CA ASP A 256 -19.32 12.12 9.37
C ASP A 256 -20.62 11.82 10.13
N ASN A 257 -20.56 10.91 11.10
CA ASN A 257 -21.67 10.54 11.96
C ASN A 257 -21.30 10.70 13.45
N PRO A 258 -22.27 10.92 14.34
CA PRO A 258 -23.66 11.31 14.04
C PRO A 258 -23.78 12.74 13.49
N ALA A 259 -24.94 13.09 12.92
CA ALA A 259 -25.17 14.38 12.28
C ALA A 259 -24.76 15.64 13.10
N PRO A 260 -24.94 15.72 14.44
CA PRO A 260 -24.49 16.87 15.23
C PRO A 260 -22.97 17.05 15.33
N LEU A 261 -22.20 15.99 15.03
CA LEU A 261 -20.75 15.98 15.04
C LEU A 261 -20.15 16.07 13.64
N ARG A 262 -20.98 16.06 12.59
CA ARG A 262 -20.52 16.09 11.21
C ARG A 262 -19.58 17.26 10.93
N ASN A 263 -18.48 16.98 10.23
CA ASN A 263 -17.38 17.90 9.89
C ASN A 263 -16.61 18.48 11.08
N LYS A 264 -16.80 17.96 12.30
CA LYS A 264 -15.94 18.32 13.44
C LYS A 264 -14.70 17.44 13.46
N GLU A 265 -13.57 18.03 13.82
CA GLU A 265 -12.32 17.31 14.02
C GLU A 265 -12.44 16.34 15.20
N LEU A 266 -12.20 15.06 14.93
CA LEU A 266 -12.43 13.97 15.86
C LEU A 266 -11.62 14.13 17.16
N PHE A 267 -10.38 14.62 17.07
CA PHE A 267 -9.47 14.78 18.21
C PHE A 267 -9.65 16.08 19.02
N ASP A 268 -10.53 16.98 18.56
CA ASP A 268 -10.92 18.22 19.25
C ASP A 268 -12.21 18.07 20.06
N LEU A 269 -12.93 16.96 19.87
CA LEU A 269 -14.13 16.63 20.61
C LEU A 269 -13.82 16.21 22.05
N ARG A 270 -14.82 16.38 22.93
CA ARG A 270 -14.74 15.94 24.32
C ARG A 270 -15.31 14.53 24.47
N PRO A 271 -14.89 13.76 25.49
CA PRO A 271 -15.42 12.43 25.73
C PRO A 271 -16.96 12.37 25.87
N ASP A 272 -17.58 13.43 26.39
CA ASP A 272 -19.04 13.52 26.57
C ASP A 272 -19.79 13.79 25.26
N ASP A 273 -19.09 14.19 24.19
CA ASP A 273 -19.70 14.37 22.87
C ASP A 273 -19.94 12.99 22.19
N PHE A 274 -19.21 11.93 22.58
CA PHE A 274 -19.33 10.57 22.06
C PHE A 274 -20.43 9.78 22.80
N VAL A 275 -21.67 9.91 22.32
CA VAL A 275 -22.85 9.27 22.92
C VAL A 275 -23.51 8.28 21.95
N CYS A 276 -23.99 7.16 22.49
CA CYS A 276 -24.90 6.27 21.76
C CYS A 276 -26.32 6.54 22.22
N PHE A 277 -27.23 6.78 21.28
CA PHE A 277 -28.64 6.76 21.58
C PHE A 277 -29.14 5.33 21.47
N PRO A 278 -30.04 4.87 22.35
CA PRO A 278 -30.74 3.61 22.10
C PRO A 278 -31.43 3.73 20.73
N VAL A 279 -31.22 2.72 19.87
CA VAL A 279 -32.00 2.58 18.64
C VAL A 279 -33.48 2.66 19.04
N PRO A 280 -34.31 3.52 18.43
CA PRO A 280 -35.73 3.51 18.72
C PRO A 280 -36.24 2.11 18.45
N THR A 281 -36.56 1.37 19.52
CA THR A 281 -37.35 0.14 19.39
C THR A 281 -38.64 0.60 18.73
N THR A 282 -38.86 0.21 17.48
CA THR A 282 -40.18 0.37 16.88
C THR A 282 -41.17 -0.28 17.83
N GLU A 283 -42.04 0.54 18.41
CA GLU A 283 -43.00 0.14 19.42
C GLU A 283 -43.91 -0.98 18.88
N ALA A 284 -43.60 -2.21 19.25
CA ALA A 284 -44.57 -3.23 19.58
C ALA A 284 -43.92 -4.08 20.66
N GLY A 285 -44.32 -3.83 21.90
CA GLY A 285 -43.58 -4.20 23.08
C GLY A 285 -43.27 -5.69 23.19
N GLU A 286 -42.06 -5.98 23.64
CA GLU A 286 -41.80 -7.12 24.52
C GLU A 286 -40.57 -6.81 25.38
N ARG A 287 -40.77 -6.88 26.70
CA ARG A 287 -39.73 -6.75 27.73
C ARG A 287 -38.77 -7.93 27.62
N PHE A 288 -37.51 -7.71 27.27
CA PHE A 288 -36.37 -8.51 27.75
C PHE A 288 -35.16 -7.57 27.72
N GLY A 289 -34.56 -7.17 28.84
CA GLY A 289 -33.79 -8.00 29.76
C GLY A 289 -32.39 -7.38 29.77
N TYR A 290 -32.01 -6.74 30.88
CA TYR A 290 -30.71 -6.14 31.06
C TYR A 290 -29.59 -7.14 30.75
N TYR A 291 -28.67 -6.79 29.86
CA TYR A 291 -27.31 -7.31 29.92
C TYR A 291 -26.34 -6.14 30.04
N GLN A 292 -25.96 -5.90 31.30
CA GLN A 292 -24.63 -5.41 31.65
C GLN A 292 -23.63 -6.54 31.39
N ARG A 293 -22.64 -6.30 30.54
CA ARG A 293 -21.20 -6.47 30.80
C ARG A 293 -20.40 -6.11 29.57
#